data_AF-A0A518DHF0-F1
#
_entry.id   AF-A0A518DHF0-F1
#
_cell.length_a   1.000
_cell.length_b   1.000
_cell.length_c   1.000
_cell.angle_alpha   90.00
_cell.angle_beta   90.00
_cell.angle_gamma   90.00
#
_symmetry.space_group_name_H-M   'P 1'
#
loop_
_entity.id
_entity.type
_entity.pdbx_description
1 polymer ?
#
loop_
_entity_poly.entity_id
_entity_poly.type
_entity_poly.pdbx_seq_one_letter_code
_entity_poly.pdbx_strand_id
1 'polypeptide(L)'
;MNAISCTPTWHEGFLELLPRIERQVRRLLRGLKGEALDDAYSEAIAQSLVNYRSLVDRGLESRAYATPLAGYAVRRQRAGQRVGSSLAKQDALEPGRREEEATGWAELVADRHATPAEIAAVRVDFRDWLDHLPEVKRRLAQTLADGETTQGAAELFGVSAGRISQLRRELAESWRAFTAAPAAA
;
A
#
# COMPACT_ATOMS: atom_id res chain seq x y z
N MET A 1 24.30 21.27 -27.78
CA MET A 1 23.88 21.45 -26.38
C MET A 1 23.27 20.13 -25.92
N ASN A 2 24.03 19.28 -25.22
CA ASN A 2 23.49 18.06 -24.62
C ASN A 2 22.80 18.47 -23.33
N ALA A 3 21.47 18.39 -23.28
CA ALA A 3 20.73 18.50 -22.04
C ALA A 3 21.14 17.32 -21.16
N ILE A 4 21.86 17.59 -20.06
CA ILE A 4 22.09 16.61 -19.01
C ILE A 4 20.72 16.38 -18.37
N SER A 5 20.03 15.32 -18.77
CA SER A 5 18.83 14.88 -18.08
C SER A 5 19.27 14.32 -16.71
N CYS A 6 19.18 15.12 -15.65
CA CYS A 6 19.36 14.68 -14.26
C CYS A 6 18.15 13.86 -13.80
N THR A 7 17.82 12.82 -14.56
CA THR A 7 16.76 11.89 -14.20
C THR A 7 17.28 11.00 -13.08
N PRO A 8 16.66 10.99 -11.90
CA PRO A 8 17.06 10.08 -10.83
C PRO A 8 16.90 8.62 -11.30
N THR A 9 17.80 7.73 -10.89
CA THR A 9 17.73 6.29 -11.25
C THR A 9 16.41 5.64 -10.85
N TRP A 10 15.81 6.06 -9.73
CA TRP A 10 14.53 5.55 -9.25
C TRP A 10 13.34 5.95 -10.13
N HIS A 11 13.49 6.98 -10.97
CA HIS A 11 12.39 7.48 -11.80
C HIS A 11 11.92 6.44 -12.83
N GLU A 12 12.86 5.65 -13.36
CA GLU A 12 12.55 4.59 -14.34
C GLU A 12 11.59 3.55 -13.75
N GLY A 13 11.86 3.05 -12.53
CA GLY A 13 10.98 2.09 -11.87
C GLY A 13 9.57 2.64 -11.57
N PHE A 14 9.44 3.94 -11.28
CA PHE A 14 8.12 4.56 -11.18
C PHE A 14 7.39 4.57 -12.53
N LEU A 15 8.09 4.92 -13.62
CA LEU A 15 7.51 4.94 -14.97
C LEU A 15 7.05 3.56 -15.42
N GLU A 16 7.73 2.48 -15.03
CA GLU A 16 7.27 1.11 -15.27
C GLU A 16 5.92 0.80 -14.59
N LEU A 17 5.70 1.32 -13.37
CA LEU A 17 4.45 1.16 -12.62
C LEU A 17 3.34 2.11 -13.08
N LEU A 18 3.70 3.26 -13.66
CA LEU A 18 2.78 4.36 -13.97
C LEU A 18 1.52 3.91 -14.74
N PRO A 19 1.60 3.15 -15.85
CA PRO A 19 0.40 2.74 -16.58
C PRO A 19 -0.59 1.92 -15.74
N ARG A 20 -0.09 1.13 -14.77
CA ARG A 20 -0.94 0.36 -13.84
C ARG A 20 -1.53 1.27 -12.76
N ILE A 21 -0.74 2.22 -12.25
CA ILE A 21 -1.21 3.24 -11.28
C ILE A 21 -2.35 4.05 -11.90
N GLU A 22 -2.17 4.56 -13.13
CA GLU A 22 -3.21 5.34 -13.82
C GLU A 22 -4.53 4.58 -13.94
N ARG A 23 -4.48 3.31 -14.38
CA ARG A 23 -5.69 2.47 -14.49
C ARG A 23 -6.41 2.34 -13.15
N GLN A 24 -5.66 2.12 -12.07
CA GLN A 24 -6.23 1.97 -10.75
C GLN A 24 -6.80 3.29 -10.21
N VAL A 25 -6.11 4.41 -10.41
CA VAL A 25 -6.60 5.75 -10.04
C VAL A 25 -7.92 6.06 -10.76
N ARG A 26 -7.98 5.86 -12.10
CA ARG A 26 -9.23 6.06 -12.87
C ARG A 26 -10.37 5.20 -12.32
N ARG A 27 -10.10 3.94 -11.99
CA ARG A 27 -11.10 3.04 -11.38
C ARG A 27 -11.60 3.52 -10.03
N LEU A 28 -10.71 4.02 -9.16
CA LEU A 28 -11.02 4.50 -7.82
C LEU A 28 -11.78 5.85 -7.85
N LEU A 29 -11.50 6.68 -8.85
CA LEU A 29 -12.11 8.00 -9.04
C LEU A 29 -13.33 8.01 -9.97
N ARG A 30 -13.81 6.84 -10.44
CA ARG A 30 -14.92 6.71 -11.40
C ARG A 30 -16.23 7.44 -11.06
N GLY A 31 -16.41 7.86 -9.81
CA GLY A 31 -17.56 8.64 -9.36
C GLY A 31 -17.44 10.16 -9.57
N LEU A 32 -16.24 10.66 -9.88
CA LEU A 32 -15.96 12.07 -10.12
C LEU A 32 -16.05 12.38 -11.62
N LYS A 33 -16.29 13.66 -11.96
CA LYS A 33 -16.41 14.17 -13.33
C LYS A 33 -15.85 15.59 -13.42
N GLY A 34 -15.48 16.00 -14.63
CA GLY A 34 -15.00 17.36 -14.91
C GLY A 34 -13.74 17.72 -14.12
N GLU A 35 -13.61 18.99 -13.74
CA GLU A 35 -12.45 19.51 -13.01
C GLU A 35 -12.16 18.72 -11.72
N ALA A 36 -13.19 18.29 -10.99
CA ALA A 36 -13.01 17.50 -9.79
C ALA A 36 -12.32 16.14 -10.04
N LEU A 37 -12.51 15.55 -11.23
CA LEU A 37 -11.79 14.35 -11.63
C LEU A 37 -10.34 14.68 -12.02
N ASP A 38 -10.12 15.74 -12.79
CA ASP A 38 -8.78 16.11 -13.28
C ASP A 38 -7.84 16.50 -12.14
N ASP A 39 -8.36 17.25 -11.17
CA ASP A 39 -7.65 17.60 -9.93
C ASP A 39 -7.32 16.35 -9.12
N ALA A 40 -8.33 15.51 -8.85
CA ALA A 40 -8.14 14.29 -8.07
C ALA A 40 -7.20 13.29 -8.75
N TYR A 41 -7.25 13.21 -10.09
CA TYR A 41 -6.38 12.34 -10.87
C TYR A 41 -4.93 12.81 -10.75
N SER A 42 -4.67 14.08 -11.04
CA SER A 42 -3.32 14.66 -11.01
C SER A 42 -2.71 14.57 -9.61
N GLU A 43 -3.50 14.88 -8.59
CA GLU A 43 -3.12 14.75 -7.18
C GLU A 43 -2.78 13.31 -6.81
N ALA A 44 -3.60 12.34 -7.23
CA ALA A 44 -3.35 10.93 -6.92
C ALA A 44 -2.08 10.39 -7.62
N ILE A 45 -1.78 10.83 -8.84
CA ILE A 45 -0.53 10.47 -9.54
C ILE A 45 0.67 11.10 -8.82
N ALA A 46 0.60 12.39 -8.48
CA ALA A 46 1.66 13.09 -7.75
C ALA A 46 1.92 12.43 -6.39
N GLN A 47 0.87 12.09 -5.65
CA GLN A 47 1.01 11.41 -4.36
C GLN A 47 1.59 9.99 -4.52
N SER A 48 1.20 9.27 -5.57
CA SER A 48 1.76 7.93 -5.86
C SER A 48 3.26 8.00 -6.10
N LEU A 49 3.74 9.03 -6.81
CA LEU A 49 5.17 9.28 -7.03
C LEU A 49 5.90 9.57 -5.72
N VAL A 50 5.36 10.44 -4.87
CA VAL A 50 5.94 10.77 -3.55
C VAL A 50 6.06 9.52 -2.69
N ASN A 51 5.02 8.69 -2.65
CA ASN A 51 5.03 7.43 -1.89
C ASN A 51 6.04 6.43 -2.46
N TYR A 52 6.11 6.29 -3.78
CA TYR A 52 7.09 5.43 -4.44
C TYR A 52 8.52 5.84 -4.06
N ARG A 53 8.83 7.14 -4.19
CA ARG A 53 10.14 7.67 -3.80
C ARG A 53 10.46 7.38 -2.33
N SER A 54 9.51 7.56 -1.43
CA SER A 54 9.70 7.22 -0.01
C SER A 54 10.02 5.74 0.21
N LEU A 55 9.42 4.82 -0.56
CA LEU A 55 9.77 3.40 -0.51
C LEU A 55 11.21 3.16 -1.01
N VAL A 56 11.62 3.82 -2.09
CA VAL A 56 12.98 3.71 -2.62
C VAL A 56 14.02 4.27 -1.64
N ASP A 57 13.77 5.43 -1.05
CA ASP A 57 14.65 6.06 -0.06
C ASP A 57 14.86 5.15 1.17
N ARG A 58 13.92 4.22 1.43
CA ARG A 58 13.97 3.23 2.52
C ARG A 58 14.48 1.85 2.08
N GLY A 59 14.88 1.68 0.82
CA GLY A 59 15.31 0.40 0.27
C GLY A 59 14.20 -0.64 0.14
N LEU A 60 12.93 -0.20 0.07
CA LEU A 60 11.74 -1.04 -0.01
C LEU A 60 11.09 -1.05 -1.41
N GLU A 61 11.85 -0.75 -2.46
CA GLU A 61 11.38 -0.69 -3.85
C GLU A 61 10.69 -1.99 -4.29
N SER A 62 11.17 -3.15 -3.84
CA SER A 62 10.56 -4.46 -4.16
C SER A 62 9.13 -4.65 -3.64
N ARG A 63 8.68 -3.76 -2.75
CA ARG A 63 7.32 -3.69 -2.19
C ARG A 63 6.45 -2.63 -2.86
N ALA A 64 6.98 -1.90 -3.84
CA ALA A 64 6.22 -0.92 -4.59
C ALA A 64 5.30 -1.63 -5.59
N TYR A 65 4.00 -1.61 -5.31
CA TYR A 65 2.97 -2.13 -6.19
C TYR A 65 2.00 -1.03 -6.60
N ALA A 66 1.50 -1.10 -7.83
CA ALA A 66 0.64 -0.06 -8.38
C ALA A 66 -0.69 0.10 -7.61
N THR A 67 -1.33 -0.99 -7.21
CA THR A 67 -2.63 -0.93 -6.52
C THR A 67 -2.55 -0.26 -5.14
N PRO A 68 -1.61 -0.65 -4.25
CA PRO A 68 -1.40 0.02 -2.97
C PRO A 68 -1.03 1.50 -3.12
N LEU A 69 -0.13 1.85 -4.06
CA LEU A 69 0.27 3.24 -4.30
C LEU A 69 -0.95 4.11 -4.68
N ALA A 70 -1.73 3.68 -5.67
CA ALA A 70 -2.94 4.36 -6.10
C ALA A 70 -4.02 4.39 -5.00
N GLY A 71 -4.21 3.28 -4.29
CA GLY A 71 -5.20 3.15 -3.23
C GLY A 71 -4.92 4.07 -2.05
N TYR A 72 -3.66 4.12 -1.59
CA TYR A 72 -3.25 5.03 -0.53
C TYR A 72 -3.37 6.50 -0.97
N ALA A 73 -2.91 6.83 -2.18
CA ALA A 73 -3.00 8.19 -2.72
C ALA A 73 -4.44 8.74 -2.70
N VAL A 74 -5.40 7.96 -3.20
CA VAL A 74 -6.82 8.36 -3.21
C VAL A 74 -7.41 8.45 -1.80
N ARG A 75 -7.03 7.56 -0.87
CA ARG A 75 -7.48 7.62 0.53
C ARG A 75 -6.94 8.85 1.26
N ARG A 76 -5.66 9.16 1.07
CA ARG A 76 -4.99 10.34 1.63
C ARG A 76 -5.69 11.63 1.20
N GLN A 77 -5.98 11.75 -0.09
CA GLN A 77 -6.80 12.85 -0.62
C GLN A 77 -8.19 12.92 0.03
N ARG A 78 -8.89 11.78 0.18
CA ARG A 78 -10.22 11.75 0.82
C ARG A 78 -10.18 12.13 2.30
N ALA A 79 -9.05 11.92 2.95
CA ALA A 79 -8.77 12.40 4.31
C ALA A 79 -8.41 13.90 4.37
N GLY A 80 -8.52 14.63 3.25
CA GLY A 80 -8.27 16.08 3.18
C GLY A 80 -6.80 16.45 2.99
N GLN A 81 -5.90 15.47 2.88
CA GLN A 81 -4.47 15.73 2.73
C GLN A 81 -4.06 15.91 1.26
N ARG A 82 -3.15 16.84 0.99
CA ARG A 82 -2.63 17.15 -0.36
C ARG A 82 -1.11 17.01 -0.45
N VAL A 83 -0.58 16.86 -1.66
CA VAL A 83 0.85 16.91 -1.97
C VAL A 83 1.30 18.35 -1.94
N GLY A 84 2.45 18.62 -1.31
CA GLY A 84 3.07 19.95 -1.36
C GLY A 84 2.33 21.05 -0.59
N SER A 85 1.09 20.83 -0.13
CA SER A 85 0.58 21.61 0.99
C SER A 85 1.58 21.44 2.10
N SER A 86 2.14 22.54 2.62
CA SER A 86 2.80 22.49 3.92
C SER A 86 1.86 21.68 4.79
N LEU A 87 2.35 20.61 5.43
CA LEU A 87 1.75 20.17 6.69
C LEU A 87 1.36 21.47 7.38
N ALA A 88 0.08 21.69 7.70
CA ALA A 88 -0.33 22.81 8.53
C ALA A 88 0.35 22.57 9.90
N LYS A 89 1.66 22.81 9.94
CA LYS A 89 2.57 22.67 11.04
C LYS A 89 2.21 23.86 11.90
N GLN A 90 1.20 23.67 12.75
CA GLN A 90 1.14 24.19 14.12
C GLN A 90 -0.26 24.11 14.76
N ASP A 91 -1.26 23.47 14.16
CA ASP A 91 -2.50 23.25 14.89
C ASP A 91 -2.53 21.87 15.56
N ALA A 92 -2.43 21.86 16.90
CA ALA A 92 -2.54 20.66 17.71
C ALA A 92 -3.99 20.19 17.87
N LEU A 93 -4.97 21.00 17.43
CA LEU A 93 -6.40 20.70 17.53
C LEU A 93 -7.00 20.14 16.23
N GLU A 94 -6.23 20.06 15.16
CA GLU A 94 -6.66 19.42 13.91
C GLU A 94 -6.69 17.88 14.08
N PRO A 95 -7.82 17.20 13.81
CA PRO A 95 -8.01 15.75 14.05
C PRO A 95 -7.05 14.84 13.25
N GLY A 96 -6.25 15.40 12.35
CA GLY A 96 -5.44 14.68 11.36
C GLY A 96 -4.12 14.12 11.86
N ARG A 97 -3.79 14.26 13.15
CA ARG A 97 -2.55 13.73 13.72
C ARG A 97 -2.71 12.23 14.03
N ARG A 98 -2.63 11.39 12.99
CA ARG A 98 -2.19 10.00 13.16
C ARG A 98 -0.73 9.94 12.73
N GLU A 99 0.11 9.52 13.68
CA GLU A 99 1.55 9.41 13.54
C GLU A 99 1.94 8.70 12.24
N GLU A 100 2.83 9.35 11.48
CA GLU A 100 3.53 8.80 10.33
C GLU A 100 4.47 7.69 10.79
N GLU A 101 3.98 6.48 11.07
CA GLU A 101 4.87 5.34 11.28
C GLU A 101 4.19 3.97 11.09
N ALA A 102 3.80 3.68 9.85
CA ALA A 102 3.70 2.32 9.33
C ALA A 102 3.33 2.38 7.84
N THR A 103 4.27 2.03 6.96
CA THR A 103 4.04 1.95 5.51
C THR A 103 3.80 0.48 5.15
N GLY A 104 2.76 0.20 4.37
CA GLY A 104 2.38 -1.17 3.97
C GLY A 104 1.33 -1.80 4.89
N TRP A 105 1.25 -3.12 4.91
CA TRP A 105 0.25 -3.91 5.64
C TRP A 105 0.15 -3.57 7.14
N ALA A 106 1.20 -2.99 7.73
CA ALA A 106 1.20 -2.52 9.10
C ALA A 106 0.13 -1.43 9.37
N GLU A 107 -0.28 -0.65 8.36
CA GLU A 107 -1.41 0.29 8.45
C GLU A 107 -2.77 -0.37 8.09
N LEU A 108 -2.76 -1.46 7.32
CA LEU A 108 -3.98 -2.09 6.79
C LEU A 108 -4.75 -2.95 7.80
N VAL A 109 -4.14 -3.31 8.93
CA VAL A 109 -4.78 -4.13 9.96
C VAL A 109 -5.27 -3.27 11.13
N ALA A 110 -6.18 -2.34 10.85
CA ALA A 110 -6.92 -1.63 11.88
C ALA A 110 -8.41 -1.71 11.58
N ASP A 111 -9.10 -2.61 12.29
CA ASP A 111 -10.52 -2.40 12.57
C ASP A 111 -10.63 -1.08 13.33
N ARG A 112 -11.53 -0.19 12.90
CA ARG A 112 -11.78 1.10 13.57
C ARG A 112 -12.26 0.94 15.01
N HIS A 113 -12.71 -0.27 15.38
CA HIS A 113 -13.16 -0.62 16.72
C HIS A 113 -12.08 -1.29 17.57
N ALA A 114 -10.91 -1.62 17.00
CA ALA A 114 -9.82 -2.24 17.75
C ALA A 114 -9.11 -1.22 18.64
N THR A 115 -8.77 -1.66 19.85
CA THR A 115 -7.92 -0.93 20.78
C THR A 115 -6.48 -0.86 20.27
N PRO A 116 -5.68 0.12 20.71
CA PRO A 116 -4.25 0.18 20.36
C PRO A 116 -3.49 -1.10 20.70
N ALA A 117 -3.85 -1.78 21.81
CA ALA A 117 -3.24 -3.04 22.22
C ALA A 117 -3.57 -4.19 21.24
N GLU A 118 -4.82 -4.30 20.79
CA GLU A 118 -5.22 -5.30 19.79
C GLU A 118 -4.54 -5.06 18.44
N ILE A 119 -4.43 -3.79 18.01
CA ILE A 119 -3.71 -3.43 16.79
C ILE A 119 -2.23 -3.82 16.92
N ALA A 120 -1.60 -3.56 18.06
CA ALA A 120 -0.22 -3.93 18.31
C ALA A 120 -0.02 -5.45 18.32
N ALA A 121 -0.90 -6.20 19.01
CA ALA A 121 -0.85 -7.66 19.07
C ALA A 121 -0.93 -8.27 17.66
N VAL A 122 -1.91 -7.84 16.86
CA VAL A 122 -2.05 -8.35 15.48
C VAL A 122 -0.84 -7.99 14.63
N ARG A 123 -0.24 -6.80 14.79
CA ARG A 123 0.99 -6.42 14.07
C ARG A 123 2.18 -7.30 14.43
N VAL A 124 2.32 -7.67 15.70
CA VAL A 124 3.37 -8.58 16.18
C VAL A 124 3.12 -9.98 15.63
N ASP A 125 1.94 -10.55 15.87
CA ASP A 125 1.59 -11.91 15.41
C ASP A 125 1.70 -12.05 13.89
N PHE A 126 1.28 -11.03 13.14
CA PHE A 126 1.37 -11.04 11.68
C PHE A 126 2.81 -11.00 11.18
N ARG A 127 3.70 -10.25 11.85
CA ARG A 127 5.13 -10.26 11.55
C ARG A 127 5.70 -11.66 11.79
N ASP A 128 5.43 -12.23 12.95
CA ASP A 128 5.95 -13.54 13.33
C ASP A 128 5.43 -14.62 12.37
N TRP A 129 4.15 -14.60 12.04
CA TRP A 129 3.57 -15.50 11.04
C TRP A 129 4.24 -15.37 9.67
N LEU A 130 4.49 -14.15 9.19
CA LEU A 130 5.19 -13.93 7.93
C LEU A 130 6.57 -14.57 7.94
N ASP A 131 7.30 -14.52 9.05
CA ASP A 131 8.63 -15.11 9.17
C ASP A 131 8.62 -16.64 9.06
N HIS A 132 7.51 -17.29 9.43
CA HIS A 132 7.32 -18.74 9.26
C HIS A 132 6.99 -19.19 7.84
N LEU A 133 6.61 -18.26 6.94
CA LEU A 133 6.27 -18.61 5.57
C LEU A 133 7.51 -18.79 4.68
N PRO A 134 7.46 -19.73 3.71
CA PRO A 134 8.43 -19.75 2.61
C PRO A 134 8.47 -18.42 1.88
N GLU A 135 9.63 -18.00 1.39
CA GLU A 135 9.87 -16.66 0.83
C GLU A 135 8.81 -16.22 -0.20
N VAL A 136 8.44 -17.10 -1.13
CA VAL A 136 7.42 -16.81 -2.15
C VAL A 136 6.04 -16.58 -1.53
N LYS A 137 5.64 -17.40 -0.55
CA LYS A 137 4.35 -17.23 0.16
C LYS A 137 4.36 -15.98 1.04
N ARG A 138 5.50 -15.66 1.67
CA ARG A 138 5.70 -14.42 2.44
C ARG A 138 5.52 -13.20 1.55
N ARG A 139 6.19 -13.16 0.40
CA ARG A 139 6.04 -12.06 -0.57
C ARG A 139 4.59 -11.93 -1.04
N LEU A 140 3.93 -13.04 -1.38
CA LEU A 140 2.52 -13.01 -1.80
C LEU A 140 1.60 -12.52 -0.68
N ALA A 141 1.82 -12.97 0.56
CA ALA A 141 1.04 -12.51 1.71
C ALA A 141 1.21 -11.01 1.94
N GLN A 142 2.43 -10.48 1.86
CA GLN A 142 2.71 -9.04 1.94
C GLN A 142 2.03 -8.27 0.79
N THR A 143 2.18 -8.71 -0.46
CA THR A 143 1.54 -8.07 -1.63
C THR A 143 0.02 -8.00 -1.48
N LEU A 144 -0.60 -9.09 -1.03
CA LEU A 144 -2.04 -9.12 -0.79
C LEU A 144 -2.46 -8.26 0.40
N ALA A 145 -1.67 -8.27 1.48
CA ALA A 145 -1.93 -7.49 2.67
C ALA A 145 -1.76 -5.98 2.43
N ASP A 146 -0.88 -5.57 1.52
CA ASP A 146 -0.73 -4.19 1.03
C ASP A 146 -1.95 -3.72 0.21
N GLY A 147 -2.87 -4.63 -0.11
CA GLY A 147 -4.13 -4.34 -0.80
C GLY A 147 -4.09 -4.57 -2.31
N GLU A 148 -3.09 -5.30 -2.83
CA GLU A 148 -3.06 -5.68 -4.24
C GLU A 148 -4.24 -6.60 -4.60
N THR A 149 -4.75 -6.43 -5.81
CA THR A 149 -5.85 -7.24 -6.32
C THR A 149 -5.40 -8.67 -6.66
N THR A 150 -6.34 -9.62 -6.72
CA THR A 150 -6.03 -10.98 -7.20
C THR A 150 -5.39 -10.97 -8.58
N GLN A 151 -5.90 -10.14 -9.50
CA GLN A 151 -5.41 -10.04 -10.86
C GLN A 151 -4.02 -9.38 -10.91
N GLY A 152 -3.80 -8.31 -10.15
CA GLY A 152 -2.49 -7.67 -10.05
C GLY A 152 -1.44 -8.61 -9.46
N ALA A 153 -1.78 -9.35 -8.41
CA ALA A 153 -0.90 -10.38 -7.85
C ALA A 153 -0.64 -11.52 -8.86
N ALA A 154 -1.63 -11.91 -9.66
CA ALA A 154 -1.43 -12.93 -10.69
C ALA A 154 -0.37 -12.49 -11.73
N GLU A 155 -0.47 -11.24 -12.19
CA GLU A 155 0.53 -10.63 -13.09
C GLU A 155 1.91 -10.53 -12.44
N LEU A 156 1.99 -10.08 -11.18
CA LEU A 156 3.26 -9.89 -10.46
C LEU A 156 4.01 -11.20 -10.19
N PHE A 157 3.28 -12.28 -9.91
CA PHE A 157 3.85 -13.58 -9.56
C PHE A 157 3.91 -14.54 -10.76
N GLY A 158 3.46 -14.12 -11.95
CA GLY A 158 3.51 -14.94 -13.17
C GLY A 158 2.63 -16.19 -13.10
N VAL A 159 1.52 -16.15 -12.38
CA VAL A 159 0.61 -17.29 -12.17
C VAL A 159 -0.83 -16.91 -12.49
N SER A 160 -1.72 -17.90 -12.60
CA SER A 160 -3.14 -17.61 -12.85
C SER A 160 -3.84 -16.97 -11.64
N ALA A 161 -4.87 -16.16 -11.90
CA ALA A 161 -5.72 -15.60 -10.85
C ALA A 161 -6.41 -16.68 -9.99
N GLY A 162 -6.70 -17.85 -10.59
CA GLY A 162 -7.18 -19.04 -9.88
C GLY A 162 -6.16 -19.54 -8.86
N ARG A 163 -4.87 -19.61 -9.25
CA ARG A 163 -3.80 -20.02 -8.34
C ARG A 163 -3.59 -19.01 -7.20
N ILE A 164 -3.65 -17.71 -7.47
CA ILE A 164 -3.63 -16.68 -6.41
C ILE A 164 -4.80 -16.85 -5.45
N SER A 165 -6.00 -17.15 -5.97
CA SER A 165 -7.19 -17.35 -5.13
C SER A 165 -7.05 -18.58 -4.22
N GLN A 166 -6.42 -19.66 -4.71
CA GLN A 166 -6.07 -20.82 -3.89
C GLN A 166 -5.05 -20.45 -2.81
N LEU A 167 -3.94 -19.81 -3.20
CA LEU A 167 -2.89 -19.40 -2.27
C LEU A 167 -3.40 -18.44 -1.20
N ARG A 168 -4.34 -17.55 -1.53
CA ARG A 168 -5.00 -16.68 -0.54
C ARG A 168 -5.77 -17.49 0.51
N ARG A 169 -6.46 -18.57 0.11
CA ARG A 169 -7.15 -19.46 1.05
C ARG A 169 -6.16 -20.21 1.93
N GLU A 170 -5.11 -20.78 1.33
CA GLU A 170 -4.04 -21.45 2.07
C GLU A 170 -3.37 -20.53 3.10
N LEU A 171 -3.09 -19.27 2.72
CA LEU A 171 -2.53 -18.25 3.62
C LEU A 171 -3.50 -17.89 4.74
N ALA A 172 -4.79 -17.71 4.44
CA ALA A 172 -5.81 -17.43 5.45
C ALA A 172 -5.98 -18.59 6.44
N GLU A 173 -5.93 -19.84 5.97
CA GLU A 173 -5.96 -21.03 6.81
C GLU A 173 -4.70 -21.13 7.68
N SER A 174 -3.53 -20.89 7.09
CA SER A 174 -2.27 -20.84 7.82
C SER A 174 -2.25 -19.76 8.91
N TRP A 175 -2.77 -18.56 8.63
CA TRP A 175 -2.91 -17.49 9.61
C TRP A 175 -3.83 -17.88 10.78
N ARG A 176 -4.98 -18.50 10.47
CA ARG A 176 -5.89 -19.00 11.51
C ARG A 176 -5.25 -20.10 12.36
N ALA A 177 -4.49 -21.01 11.74
CA ALA A 177 -3.78 -22.06 12.47
C ALA A 177 -2.69 -21.49 13.38
N PHE A 178 -1.99 -20.44 12.93
CA PHE A 178 -0.96 -19.75 13.72
C PHE A 178 -1.55 -19.05 14.95
N THR A 179 -2.67 -18.35 14.77
CA THR A 179 -3.34 -17.60 15.85
C THR A 179 -4.26 -18.48 16.73
N ALA A 180 -4.61 -19.69 16.29
CA ALA A 180 -5.35 -20.67 17.09
C ALA A 180 -4.47 -21.41 18.11
N ALA A 181 -3.14 -21.24 18.08
CA ALA A 181 -2.29 -21.68 19.18
C ALA A 181 -2.75 -20.94 20.44
N PRO A 182 -3.07 -21.64 21.54
CA PRO A 182 -3.67 -21.00 22.69
C PRO A 182 -2.66 -19.99 23.26
N ALA A 183 -3.14 -18.78 23.52
CA ALA A 183 -2.58 -17.91 24.56
C ALA A 183 -2.59 -18.73 25.87
N ALA A 184 -1.53 -19.49 26.09
CA ALA A 184 -1.37 -20.33 27.26
C ALA A 184 -0.90 -19.45 28.42
N ALA A 185 -1.83 -19.26 29.35
CA ALA A 185 -1.70 -18.86 30.77
C ALA A 185 -1.03 -17.50 31.09
#